data_AF-A0A4Y2MA32-F1
#
_entry.id   AF-A0A4Y2MA32-F1
#
_cell.length_a   1.000
_cell.length_b   1.000
_cell.length_c   1.000
_cell.angle_alpha   90.00
_cell.angle_beta   90.00
_cell.angle_gamma   90.00
#
_symmetry.space_group_name_H-M   'P 1'
#
loop_
_entity.id
_entity.type
_entity.pdbx_description
1 polymer ?
#
loop_
_entity_poly.entity_id
_entity_poly.type
_entity_poly.pdbx_seq_one_letter_code
_entity_poly.pdbx_strand_id
1 'polypeptide(L)'
;MESLAPPPNFKLNSNHVESWKLWKQRFQLYMDVTSLNAEPESQKVAILVHVIGEECLEIYNTFNEVSSASMNVILAKFEAYFVPQRNIT
;
A
#
# COMPACT_ATOMS: atom_id res chain seq x y z
N MET A 1 -18.98 13.71 12.09
CA MET A 1 -17.72 12.96 11.91
C MET A 1 -17.07 13.53 10.67
N GLU A 2 -15.86 14.08 10.81
CA GLU A 2 -15.15 14.71 9.71
C GLU A 2 -14.76 13.63 8.70
N SER A 3 -15.45 13.57 7.56
CA SER A 3 -15.15 12.65 6.47
C SER A 3 -13.80 13.02 5.87
N LEU A 4 -12.73 12.41 6.39
CA LEU A 4 -11.43 12.43 5.73
C LEU A 4 -11.57 11.75 4.38
N ALA A 5 -11.34 12.51 3.31
CA ALA A 5 -11.31 11.96 1.98
C ALA A 5 -10.23 10.85 1.93
N PRO A 6 -10.54 9.67 1.36
CA PRO A 6 -9.54 8.65 1.17
C PRO A 6 -8.35 9.25 0.39
N PRO A 7 -7.11 8.88 0.74
CA PRO A 7 -5.96 9.43 0.04
C PRO A 7 -6.05 9.09 -1.44
N PRO A 8 -5.59 9.99 -2.32
CA PRO A 8 -5.68 9.78 -3.76
C PRO A 8 -4.96 8.49 -4.15
N ASN A 9 -5.50 7.82 -5.17
CA ASN A 9 -4.98 6.56 -5.71
C ASN A 9 -3.49 6.70 -6.00
N PHE A 10 -2.74 5.63 -5.75
CA PHE A 10 -1.33 5.62 -6.12
C PHE A 10 -1.23 5.69 -7.65
N LYS A 11 -0.40 6.60 -8.16
CA LYS A 11 -0.10 6.70 -9.59
C LYS A 11 1.34 6.36 -9.84
N LEU A 12 1.57 5.38 -10.72
CA LEU A 12 2.88 5.03 -11.24
C LEU A 12 3.38 6.13 -12.17
N ASN A 13 4.03 7.14 -11.59
CA ASN A 13 4.66 8.23 -12.32
C ASN A 13 6.10 7.86 -12.68
N SER A 14 6.78 8.71 -13.48
CA SER A 14 8.20 8.55 -13.82
C SER A 14 9.14 8.45 -12.61
N ASN A 15 8.66 8.84 -11.42
CA ASN A 15 9.37 8.74 -10.15
C ASN A 15 8.60 7.87 -9.15
N HIS A 16 8.40 6.61 -9.52
CA HIS A 16 7.65 5.62 -8.76
C HIS A 16 8.17 5.42 -7.32
N VAL A 17 9.47 5.58 -7.07
CA VAL A 17 10.07 5.44 -5.73
C VAL A 17 9.61 6.54 -4.78
N GLU A 18 9.76 7.80 -5.18
CA GLU A 18 9.35 8.94 -4.34
C GLU A 18 7.84 9.01 -4.19
N SER A 19 7.11 8.70 -5.28
CA SER A 19 5.66 8.61 -5.25
C SER A 19 5.20 7.55 -4.26
N TRP A 20 5.85 6.37 -4.24
CA TRP A 20 5.52 5.27 -3.33
C TRP A 20 5.76 5.65 -1.88
N LYS A 21 6.92 6.26 -1.58
CA LYS A 21 7.23 6.74 -0.22
C LYS A 21 6.18 7.75 0.28
N LEU A 22 5.81 8.71 -0.55
CA LEU A 22 4.81 9.72 -0.20
C LEU A 22 3.43 9.08 0.02
N TRP A 23 3.03 8.15 -0.86
CA TRP A 23 1.76 7.45 -0.75
C TRP A 23 1.70 6.56 0.50
N LYS A 24 2.75 5.78 0.78
CA LYS A 24 2.89 4.96 2.00
C LYS A 24 2.72 5.79 3.26
N GLN A 25 3.35 6.97 3.32
CA GLN A 25 3.20 7.87 4.45
C GLN A 25 1.77 8.39 4.61
N ARG A 26 1.11 8.77 3.51
CA ARG A 26 -0.31 9.20 3.52
C ARG A 26 -1.23 8.06 3.97
N PHE A 27 -0.98 6.85 3.51
CA PHE A 27 -1.74 5.67 3.89
C PHE A 27 -1.58 5.34 5.39
N GLN A 28 -0.36 5.41 5.93
CA GLN A 28 -0.12 5.22 7.37
C GLN A 28 -0.86 6.26 8.20
N LEU A 29 -0.81 7.54 7.80
CA LEU A 29 -1.56 8.60 8.46
C LEU A 29 -3.08 8.34 8.39
N TYR A 30 -3.59 7.91 7.24
CA TYR A 30 -4.99 7.55 7.09
C TYR A 30 -5.39 6.41 8.05
N MET A 31 -4.60 5.35 8.14
CA MET A 31 -4.85 4.22 9.05
C MET A 31 -4.83 4.62 10.53
N ASP A 32 -3.95 5.56 10.90
CA ASP A 32 -3.85 6.09 12.26
C ASP A 32 -5.08 6.93 12.61
N VAL A 33 -5.44 7.89 11.75
CA VAL A 33 -6.56 8.80 12.00
C VAL A 33 -7.92 8.09 11.96
N THR A 34 -8.06 7.09 11.09
CA THR A 34 -9.28 6.26 11.01
C THR A 34 -9.33 5.17 12.07
N SER A 35 -8.27 5.01 12.87
CA SER A 35 -8.12 3.92 13.84
C SER A 35 -8.30 2.51 13.24
N LEU A 36 -8.15 2.36 11.92
CA LEU A 36 -8.18 1.07 11.21
C LEU A 36 -6.94 0.22 11.54
N ASN A 37 -5.95 0.80 12.22
CA ASN A 37 -4.82 0.04 12.75
C ASN A 37 -5.22 -0.95 13.87
N ALA A 38 -6.41 -0.83 14.46
CA ALA A 38 -6.95 -1.79 15.41
C ALA A 38 -7.68 -2.98 14.75
N GLU A 39 -7.98 -2.90 13.45
CA GLU A 39 -8.71 -3.95 12.72
C GLU A 39 -7.84 -5.19 12.42
N PRO A 40 -8.44 -6.34 12.10
CA PRO A 40 -7.69 -7.53 11.69
C PRO A 40 -6.90 -7.30 10.41
N GLU A 41 -5.77 -7.98 10.27
CA GLU A 41 -4.84 -7.77 9.15
C GLU A 41 -5.49 -7.97 7.78
N SER A 42 -6.40 -8.94 7.65
CA SER A 42 -7.15 -9.18 6.41
C SER A 42 -7.93 -7.93 5.97
N GLN A 43 -8.51 -7.19 6.91
CA GLN A 43 -9.22 -5.94 6.61
C GLN A 43 -8.24 -4.83 6.21
N LYS A 44 -7.12 -4.71 6.93
CA LYS A 44 -6.06 -3.74 6.58
C LYS A 44 -5.53 -3.96 5.16
N VAL A 45 -5.34 -5.22 4.77
CA VAL A 45 -4.92 -5.57 3.40
C VAL A 45 -6.02 -5.22 2.39
N ALA A 46 -7.29 -5.52 2.68
CA ALA A 46 -8.39 -5.13 1.80
C ALA A 46 -8.47 -3.61 1.62
N ILE A 47 -8.32 -2.83 2.70
CA ILE A 47 -8.28 -1.36 2.66
C ILE A 47 -7.07 -0.88 1.86
N LEU A 48 -5.88 -1.47 2.08
CA LEU A 48 -4.68 -1.16 1.32
C LEU A 48 -4.95 -1.31 -0.18
N VAL A 49 -5.44 -2.47 -0.61
CA VAL A 49 -5.72 -2.80 -2.02
C VAL A 49 -6.84 -1.93 -2.60
N HIS A 50 -7.82 -1.53 -1.78
CA HIS A 50 -8.88 -0.62 -2.21
C HIS A 50 -8.39 0.82 -2.42
N VAL A 51 -7.57 1.33 -1.50
CA VAL A 51 -7.07 2.72 -1.52
C VAL A 51 -5.97 2.93 -2.54
N ILE A 52 -5.11 1.93 -2.74
CA ILE A 52 -3.97 2.00 -3.65
C ILE A 52 -4.40 2.11 -5.12
N GLY A 53 -5.54 1.49 -5.49
CA GLY A 53 -6.12 1.52 -6.84
C GLY A 53 -5.90 0.24 -7.65
N GLU A 54 -6.54 0.18 -8.83
CA GLU A 54 -6.58 -1.00 -9.71
C GLU A 54 -5.20 -1.48 -10.16
N GLU A 55 -4.27 -0.58 -10.50
CA GLU A 55 -2.91 -0.96 -10.92
C GLU A 55 -2.21 -1.86 -9.88
N CYS A 56 -2.44 -1.56 -8.61
CA CYS A 56 -1.83 -2.33 -7.52
C CYS A 56 -2.64 -3.56 -7.14
N LEU A 57 -3.94 -3.60 -7.47
CA LEU A 57 -4.73 -4.83 -7.40
C LEU A 57 -4.18 -5.88 -8.39
N GLU A 58 -3.78 -5.48 -9.59
CA GLU A 58 -3.14 -6.40 -10.54
C GLU A 58 -1.82 -6.95 -9.98
N ILE A 59 -0.96 -6.09 -9.43
CA ILE A 59 0.29 -6.50 -8.79
C ILE A 59 0.01 -7.40 -7.57
N TYR A 60 -1.00 -7.09 -6.77
CA TYR A 60 -1.42 -7.92 -5.64
C TYR A 60 -1.82 -9.32 -6.09
N ASN A 61 -2.54 -9.44 -7.21
CA ASN A 61 -2.88 -10.74 -7.81
C ASN A 61 -1.64 -11.52 -8.27
N THR A 62 -0.52 -10.85 -8.59
CA THR A 62 0.75 -11.55 -8.89
C THR A 62 1.43 -12.11 -7.64
N PHE A 63 1.09 -11.61 -6.45
CA PHE A 63 1.65 -12.12 -5.20
C PHE A 63 0.89 -13.38 -4.77
N ASN A 64 1.40 -14.56 -5.16
CA ASN A 64 0.77 -15.86 -4.92
C ASN A 64 0.63 -16.26 -3.42
N GLU A 65 1.12 -15.46 -2.46
CA GLU A 65 1.20 -15.79 -1.02
C GLU A 65 0.83 -14.60 -0.12
N VAL A 66 -0.36 -14.04 -0.30
CA VAL A 66 -0.82 -12.83 0.41
C VAL A 66 -1.98 -13.05 1.36
N SER A 67 -2.64 -14.20 1.26
CA SER A 67 -3.84 -14.54 2.06
C SER A 67 -3.61 -14.54 3.59
N SER A 68 -2.37 -14.79 4.02
CA SER A 68 -1.97 -14.80 5.44
C SER A 68 -0.88 -13.77 5.75
N ALA A 69 -0.55 -12.91 4.79
CA ALA A 69 0.53 -11.95 4.94
C ALA A 69 0.01 -10.69 5.66
N SER A 70 0.80 -10.20 6.60
CA SER A 70 0.54 -8.95 7.27
C SER A 70 0.52 -7.77 6.30
N MET A 71 -0.23 -6.72 6.61
CA MET A 71 -0.26 -5.49 5.81
C MET A 71 1.16 -4.97 5.54
N ASN A 72 2.04 -5.07 6.54
CA ASN A 72 3.44 -4.66 6.41
C ASN A 72 4.23 -5.51 5.41
N VAL A 73 3.96 -6.82 5.32
CA VAL A 73 4.58 -7.74 4.35
C VAL A 73 4.12 -7.40 2.94
N ILE A 74 2.82 -7.14 2.76
CA ILE A 74 2.27 -6.69 1.47
C ILE A 74 2.93 -5.38 1.04
N LEU A 75 3.01 -4.40 1.95
CA LEU A 75 3.68 -3.12 1.70
C LEU A 75 5.17 -3.31 1.34
N ALA A 76 5.88 -4.23 1.99
CA ALA A 76 7.27 -4.52 1.65
C ALA A 76 7.40 -5.18 0.26
N LYS A 77 6.47 -6.07 -0.12
CA LYS A 77 6.44 -6.65 -1.48
C LYS A 77 6.17 -5.59 -2.54
N PHE A 78 5.22 -4.69 -2.30
CA PHE A 78 4.98 -3.54 -3.17
C PHE A 78 6.20 -2.63 -3.25
N GLU A 79 6.84 -2.34 -2.12
CA GLU A 79 8.06 -1.53 -2.11
C GLU A 79 9.18 -2.17 -2.92
N ALA A 80 9.39 -3.48 -2.81
CA ALA A 80 10.37 -4.20 -3.64
C ALA A 80 10.01 -4.21 -5.13
N TYR A 81 8.72 -4.18 -5.46
CA TYR A 81 8.22 -4.12 -6.84
C TYR A 81 8.40 -2.72 -7.46
N PHE A 82 8.01 -1.66 -6.74
CA PHE A 82 8.10 -0.27 -7.21
C PHE A 82 9.49 0.33 -7.07
N VAL A 83 10.24 -0.14 -6.08
CA VAL A 83 11.62 0.23 -5.79
C VAL A 83 12.42 -1.03 -5.99
N PRO A 84 12.73 -1.42 -7.25
CA PRO A 84 13.68 -2.50 -7.46
C PRO A 84 14.95 -2.10 -6.72
N GLN A 85 15.29 -2.85 -5.67
CA GLN A 85 16.54 -2.63 -4.96
C GLN A 85 17.62 -2.83 -5.99
N ARG A 86 18.19 -1.74 -6.50
CA ARG A 86 19.44 -1.78 -7.24
C ARG A 86 20.44 -2.37 -6.26
N ASN A 87 20.67 -3.67 -6.36
CA ASN A 87 21.92 -4.26 -5.94
C ASN A 87 23.01 -3.54 -6.75
N ILE A 88 23.51 -2.45 -6.19
CA ILE A 88 24.77 -1.86 -6.56
C ILE A 88 25.84 -2.85 -6.08
N THR A 89 26.18 -3.79 -6.95
CA THR A 89 27.44 -4.54 -6.89
C THR A 89 28.58 -3.63 -7.35
#